data_AF-A0A1G3IG04-F1
#
_entry.id   AF-A0A1G3IG04-F1
#
_cell.length_a   1.000
_cell.length_b   1.000
_cell.length_c   1.000
_cell.angle_alpha   90.00
_cell.angle_beta   90.00
_cell.angle_gamma   90.00
#
_symmetry.space_group_name_H-M   'P 1'
#
loop_
_entity.id
_entity.type
_entity.pdbx_description
1 polymer ?
#
loop_
_entity_poly.entity_id
_entity_poly.type
_entity_poly.pdbx_seq_one_letter_code
_entity_poly.pdbx_strand_id
1 'polypeptide(L)'
;MPFYESVFIARQDVSQAQVDGLTESFEKVITGLGGSVPKKESWGLRSLAYKIKKNRKGYYVLMNIDAPPAAINEMERQMRINEDVIRVLTTRVEAL
;
A
#
# COMPACT_ATOMS: atom_id res chain seq x y z
N MET A 1 -13.43 13.07 6.61
CA MET A 1 -12.03 12.89 7.03
C MET A 1 -11.15 13.06 5.80
N PRO A 2 -9.84 13.31 5.92
CA PRO A 2 -8.99 13.44 4.75
C PRO A 2 -8.91 12.11 4.01
N PHE A 3 -9.16 12.15 2.70
CA PHE A 3 -9.09 10.99 1.83
C PHE A 3 -7.67 10.86 1.29
N TYR A 4 -7.17 9.63 1.24
CA TYR A 4 -5.86 9.30 0.73
C TYR A 4 -5.93 8.15 -0.25
N GLU A 5 -5.03 8.18 -1.22
CA GLU A 5 -4.73 7.05 -2.07
C GLU A 5 -3.30 6.61 -1.75
N SER A 6 -3.17 5.35 -1.33
CA SER A 6 -1.88 4.73 -1.08
C SER A 6 -1.66 3.62 -2.10
N VAL A 7 -0.56 3.72 -2.83
CA VAL A 7 -0.09 2.68 -3.73
C VAL A 7 1.21 2.13 -3.16
N PHE A 8 1.27 0.83 -2.96
CA PHE A 8 2.52 0.15 -2.65
C PHE A 8 2.84 -0.88 -3.73
N ILE A 9 4.15 -1.11 -3.89
CA ILE A 9 4.70 -2.10 -4.79
C ILE A 9 5.41 -3.15 -3.93
N ALA A 10 4.97 -4.40 -4.02
CA ALA A 10 5.68 -5.53 -3.43
C ALA A 10 6.66 -6.16 -4.43
N ARG A 11 7.71 -6.81 -3.92
CA ARG A 11 8.74 -7.49 -4.72
C ARG A 11 8.15 -8.57 -5.63
N GLN A 12 8.87 -8.94 -6.70
CA GLN A 12 8.36 -9.94 -7.66
C GLN A 12 8.38 -11.38 -7.12
N ASP A 13 9.13 -11.64 -6.04
CA ASP A 13 9.36 -12.99 -5.52
C ASP A 13 8.29 -13.43 -4.49
N VAL A 14 7.39 -12.52 -4.08
CA VAL A 14 6.28 -12.87 -3.18
C VAL A 14 5.10 -13.45 -3.97
N SER A 15 4.34 -14.35 -3.35
CA SER A 15 3.10 -14.86 -3.93
C SER A 15 1.97 -13.85 -3.81
N GLN A 16 0.93 -13.97 -4.65
CA GLN A 16 -0.25 -13.12 -4.55
C GLN A 16 -0.90 -13.21 -3.16
N ALA A 17 -0.96 -14.40 -2.56
CA ALA A 17 -1.50 -14.59 -1.22
C ALA A 17 -0.70 -13.84 -0.13
N GLN A 18 0.62 -13.74 -0.28
CA GLN A 18 1.44 -12.92 0.62
C GLN A 18 1.15 -11.42 0.45
N VAL A 19 0.95 -10.96 -0.79
CA VAL A 19 0.57 -9.57 -1.08
C VAL A 19 -0.80 -9.23 -0.47
N ASP A 20 -1.76 -10.15 -0.56
CA ASP A 20 -3.08 -9.98 0.02
C ASP A 20 -2.99 -9.92 1.55
N GLY A 21 -2.18 -10.80 2.17
CA GLY A 21 -1.91 -10.77 3.62
C GLY A 21 -1.21 -9.49 4.10
N LEU A 22 -0.30 -8.92 3.29
CA LEU A 22 0.30 -7.61 3.56
C LEU A 22 -0.76 -6.51 3.51
N THR A 23 -1.63 -6.54 2.50
CA THR A 23 -2.73 -5.58 2.33
C THR A 23 -3.66 -5.60 3.54
N GLU A 24 -4.06 -6.79 4.00
CA GLU A 24 -4.88 -6.96 5.20
C GLU A 24 -4.19 -6.47 6.47
N SER A 25 -2.87 -6.67 6.58
CA SER A 25 -2.10 -6.19 7.72
C SER A 25 -2.09 -4.66 7.79
N PHE A 26 -1.91 -3.98 6.65
CA PHE A 26 -1.98 -2.52 6.57
C PHE A 26 -3.40 -1.99 6.79
N GLU A 27 -4.41 -2.70 6.29
CA GLU A 27 -5.82 -2.40 6.55
C GLU A 27 -6.17 -2.46 8.05
N LYS A 28 -5.61 -3.43 8.78
CA LYS A 28 -5.77 -3.54 10.24
C LYS A 28 -5.15 -2.37 10.99
N VAL A 29 -4.02 -1.84 10.53
CA VAL A 29 -3.39 -0.64 11.14
C VAL A 29 -4.31 0.57 10.99
N ILE A 30 -4.88 0.76 9.80
CA ILE A 30 -5.80 1.87 9.54
C ILE A 30 -7.07 1.75 10.39
N THR A 31 -7.70 0.57 10.39
CA THR A 31 -8.94 0.34 11.15
C THR A 31 -8.72 0.40 12.66
N GLY A 32 -7.56 -0.05 13.15
CA GLY A 32 -7.18 0.08 14.56
C GLY A 32 -6.99 1.53 15.03
N LEU A 33 -6.70 2.47 14.13
CA LEU A 33 -6.52 3.89 14.41
C LEU A 33 -7.73 4.75 14.01
N GLY A 34 -8.91 4.11 13.84
CA GLY A 34 -10.17 4.80 13.58
C GLY A 34 -10.36 5.26 12.13
N GLY A 35 -9.60 4.70 11.18
CA GLY A 35 -9.80 4.91 9.75
C GLY A 35 -10.59 3.78 9.07
N SER A 36 -10.89 3.95 7.79
CA SER A 36 -11.54 2.95 6.94
C SER A 36 -10.85 2.84 5.58
N VAL A 37 -10.93 1.65 4.97
CA VAL A 37 -10.39 1.38 3.63
C VAL A 37 -11.57 1.07 2.70
N PRO A 38 -12.23 2.09 2.13
CA PRO A 38 -13.43 1.90 1.30
C PRO A 38 -13.18 1.06 0.04
N LYS A 39 -11.97 1.09 -0.52
CA LYS A 39 -11.64 0.33 -1.72
C LYS A 39 -10.20 -0.16 -1.67
N LYS A 40 -10.01 -1.42 -2.06
CA LYS A 40 -8.71 -2.02 -2.32
C LYS A 40 -8.71 -2.65 -3.71
N GLU A 41 -7.66 -2.41 -4.46
CA GLU A 41 -7.53 -2.91 -5.83
C GLU A 41 -6.13 -3.48 -6.04
N SER A 42 -6.07 -4.79 -6.30
CA SER A 42 -4.83 -5.47 -6.65
C SER A 42 -4.69 -5.47 -8.17
N TRP A 43 -3.62 -4.85 -8.67
CA TRP A 43 -3.32 -4.77 -10.11
C TRP A 43 -2.43 -5.92 -10.58
N GLY A 44 -2.09 -6.84 -9.69
CA GLY A 44 -1.25 -8.00 -9.96
C GLY A 44 0.21 -7.64 -10.27
N LEU A 45 0.92 -8.61 -10.86
CA LEU A 45 2.32 -8.49 -11.23
C LEU A 45 2.48 -7.70 -12.53
N ARG A 46 3.14 -6.53 -12.46
CA ARG A 46 3.42 -5.68 -13.62
C ARG A 46 4.92 -5.51 -13.83
N SER A 47 5.34 -5.29 -15.07
CA SER A 47 6.74 -4.93 -15.38
C SER A 47 6.98 -3.47 -15.02
N LEU A 48 8.07 -3.22 -14.31
CA LEU A 48 8.52 -1.87 -13.96
C LEU A 48 9.25 -1.26 -15.16
N ALA A 49 9.14 0.05 -15.35
CA ALA A 49 9.87 0.77 -16.40
C ALA A 49 11.40 0.74 -16.18
N TYR A 50 11.83 0.65 -14.92
CA TYR A 50 13.23 0.52 -14.51
C TYR A 50 13.34 -0.35 -13.25
N LYS A 51 14.56 -0.79 -12.94
CA LYS A 51 14.79 -1.64 -11.76
C LYS A 51 14.60 -0.85 -10.47
N ILE A 52 13.78 -1.35 -9.55
CA ILE A 52 13.63 -0.81 -8.19
C ILE A 52 14.08 -1.88 -7.21
N LYS A 53 15.03 -1.55 -6.30
CA LYS A 53 15.63 -2.53 -5.37
C LYS A 53 15.99 -3.87 -6.06
N LYS A 54 16.61 -3.82 -7.25
CA LYS A 54 16.98 -4.96 -8.12
C LYS A 54 15.81 -5.76 -8.75
N ASN A 55 14.56 -5.43 -8.47
CA ASN A 55 13.38 -6.06 -9.08
C ASN A 55 13.06 -5.45 -10.45
N ARG A 56 12.65 -6.27 -11.43
CA ARG A 56 12.16 -5.81 -12.75
C ARG A 56 10.65 -5.85 -12.87
N LYS A 57 9.98 -6.66 -12.04
CA LYS A 57 8.52 -6.71 -11.91
C LYS A 57 8.15 -6.38 -10.46
N GLY A 58 6.88 -6.09 -10.22
CA GLY A 58 6.37 -5.87 -8.87
C GLY A 58 4.85 -6.01 -8.83
N TYR A 59 4.33 -6.42 -7.68
CA TYR A 59 2.90 -6.46 -7.44
C TYR A 59 2.41 -5.09 -7.02
N TYR A 60 1.44 -4.56 -7.74
CA TYR A 60 0.85 -3.27 -7.44
C TYR A 60 -0.45 -3.44 -6.68
N VAL A 61 -0.59 -2.70 -5.59
CA VAL A 61 -1.83 -2.63 -4.83
C VAL A 61 -2.17 -1.17 -4.56
N LEU A 62 -3.40 -0.79 -4.88
CA LEU A 62 -4.01 0.50 -4.56
C LEU A 62 -4.95 0.33 -3.36
N MET A 63 -4.85 1.24 -2.42
CA MET A 63 -5.73 1.36 -1.26
C MET A 63 -6.27 2.78 -1.19
N ASN A 64 -7.59 2.91 -1.25
CA ASN A 64 -8.29 4.14 -0.96
C ASN A 64 -8.61 4.15 0.53
N ILE A 65 -8.21 5.21 1.21
CA ILE A 65 -8.18 5.27 2.67
C ILE A 65 -8.89 6.55 3.12
N ASP A 66 -9.84 6.42 4.03
CA ASP A 66 -10.41 7.55 4.76
C ASP A 66 -10.01 7.44 6.23
N ALA A 67 -9.03 8.23 6.65
CA ALA A 67 -8.40 8.06 7.96
C ALA A 67 -7.77 9.35 8.50
N PRO A 68 -7.58 9.48 9.83
CA PRO A 68 -6.80 10.58 10.39
C PRO A 68 -5.32 10.50 9.97
N PRO A 69 -4.59 11.64 9.90
CA PRO A 69 -3.19 11.66 9.48
C PRO A 69 -2.26 10.73 10.29
N ALA A 70 -2.56 10.52 11.58
CA ALA A 70 -1.80 9.62 12.44
C ALA A 70 -1.84 8.16 11.94
N ALA A 71 -2.97 7.71 11.42
CA ALA A 71 -3.13 6.36 10.88
C ALA A 71 -2.30 6.15 9.60
N ILE A 72 -2.27 7.16 8.74
CA ILE A 72 -1.47 7.14 7.51
C ILE A 72 0.03 7.09 7.83
N ASN A 73 0.49 7.93 8.77
CA ASN A 73 1.89 7.96 9.17
C ASN A 73 2.36 6.61 9.73
N GLU A 74 1.53 5.96 10.55
CA GLU A 74 1.87 4.64 11.10
C GLU A 74 1.86 3.55 10.04
N MET A 75 0.85 3.55 9.14
CA MET A 75 0.82 2.61 8.01
C MET A 75 2.06 2.79 7.11
N GLU A 76 2.40 4.03 6.74
CA GLU A 76 3.56 4.30 5.87
C GLU A 76 4.87 3.88 6.55
N ARG A 77 4.98 4.09 7.87
CA ARG A 77 6.13 3.61 8.66
C ARG A 77 6.25 2.09 8.56
N GLN A 78 5.17 1.35 8.75
CA GLN A 78 5.18 -0.11 8.65
C GLN A 78 5.48 -0.60 7.22
N MET A 79 4.92 0.05 6.19
CA MET A 79 5.21 -0.25 4.79
C MET A 79 6.70 -0.03 4.47
N ARG A 80 7.33 1.02 5.01
CA ARG A 80 8.76 1.30 4.79
C ARG A 80 9.69 0.32 5.50
N ILE A 81 9.27 -0.21 6.65
CA ILE A 81 10.03 -1.21 7.41
C ILE A 81 9.95 -2.59 6.74
N ASN A 82 8.84 -2.88 6.08
CA ASN A 82 8.63 -4.16 5.44
C ASN A 82 9.56 -4.35 4.22
N GLU A 83 10.40 -5.39 4.26
CA GLU A 83 11.35 -5.70 3.19
C GLU A 83 10.69 -6.14 1.89
N ASP A 84 9.49 -6.73 1.97
CA ASP A 84 8.72 -7.15 0.79
C ASP A 84 8.21 -5.94 0.00
N VAL A 85 8.07 -4.77 0.63
CA VAL A 85 7.64 -3.53 -0.01
C VAL A 85 8.85 -2.79 -0.61
N ILE A 86 8.83 -2.63 -1.93
CA ILE A 86 9.95 -2.00 -2.66
C ILE A 86 9.75 -0.49 -2.86
N ARG A 87 8.50 -0.02 -2.89
CA ARG A 87 8.15 1.40 -2.98
C ARG A 87 6.73 1.62 -2.44
N VAL A 88 6.52 2.78 -1.83
CA VAL A 88 5.21 3.30 -1.40
C VAL A 88 5.05 4.71 -1.95
N LEU A 89 3.83 5.07 -2.29
CA LEU A 89 3.40 6.44 -2.58
C LEU A 89 2.05 6.64 -1.95
N THR A 90 1.94 7.62 -1.06
CA THR A 90 0.67 8.03 -0.46
C THR A 90 0.40 9.47 -0.84
N THR A 91 -0.77 9.71 -1.41
CA THR A 91 -1.21 11.03 -1.89
C THR A 91 -2.52 11.37 -1.21
N ARG A 92 -2.62 12.59 -0.69
CA ARG A 92 -3.90 13.12 -0.22
C ARG A 92 -4.73 13.50 -1.43
N VAL A 93 -5.95 12.98 -1.51
CA VAL A 93 -6.90 13.32 -2.58
C VAL A 93 -7.81 14.43 -2.06
N GLU A 94 -7.84 15.54 -2.78
CA GLU A 94 -8.91 16.51 -2.62
C GLU A 94 -10.14 15.94 -3.32
N ALA A 95 -11.22 15.73 -2.56
CA ALA A 95 -12.49 15.35 -3.16
C ALA A 95 -12.93 16.47 -4.10
N LEU A 96 -13.15 16.14 -5.38
CA LEU A 96 -13.76 17.03 -6.38
C LEU A 96 -15.21 17.35 -6.01
#